data_AF-A0A958HX92-F1
#
_entry.id   AF-A0A958HX92-F1
#
_cell.length_a   1.000
_cell.length_b   1.000
_cell.length_c   1.000
_cell.angle_alpha   90.00
_cell.angle_beta   90.00
_cell.angle_gamma   90.00
#
_symmetry.space_group_name_H-M   'P 1'
#
loop_
_entity.id
_entity.type
_entity.pdbx_description
1 polymer ?
#
loop_
_entity_poly.entity_id
_entity_poly.type
_entity_poly.pdbx_seq_one_letter_code
_entity_poly.pdbx_strand_id
1 'polypeptide(L)'
;MTSKSRLNTAMRLGIPDRVPVMCQLSIGHYFLQAGIDPLEIWFTSEGFAAALRTLQQRYRFDGILVNLPGRDPQWQRHLLAVEKHAGETRMRWRNGNYTVVPDDDNPHYYQADGSRYFPEFDDIDP
;
A
#
# COMPACT_ATOMS: atom_id res chain seq x y z
N MET A 1 -22.16 -6.04 -19.64
CA MET A 1 -20.73 -6.11 -20.03
C MET A 1 -19.90 -6.62 -18.86
N THR A 2 -18.70 -7.18 -19.07
CA THR A 2 -17.76 -7.47 -17.97
C THR A 2 -17.09 -6.18 -17.48
N SER A 3 -16.57 -6.15 -16.25
CA SER A 3 -15.84 -4.98 -15.72
C SER A 3 -14.70 -4.51 -16.64
N LYS A 4 -13.89 -5.47 -17.12
CA LYS A 4 -12.81 -5.20 -18.08
C LYS A 4 -13.31 -4.61 -19.40
N SER A 5 -14.38 -5.17 -19.98
CA SER A 5 -14.98 -4.66 -21.21
C SER A 5 -15.57 -3.27 -21.03
N ARG A 6 -16.24 -3.02 -19.90
CA ARG A 6 -16.82 -1.73 -19.53
C ARG A 6 -15.76 -0.64 -19.42
N LEU A 7 -14.69 -0.91 -18.68
CA LEU A 7 -13.58 0.02 -18.52
C LEU A 7 -12.89 0.31 -19.86
N ASN A 8 -12.56 -0.72 -20.65
CA ASN A 8 -11.92 -0.55 -21.96
C ASN A 8 -12.80 0.25 -22.94
N THR A 9 -14.13 0.09 -22.89
CA THR A 9 -15.05 0.87 -23.73
C THR A 9 -15.06 2.34 -23.32
N ALA A 10 -15.19 2.63 -22.03
CA ALA A 10 -15.16 4.00 -21.51
C ALA A 10 -13.84 4.71 -21.81
N MET A 11 -12.69 4.05 -21.59
CA MET A 11 -11.36 4.62 -21.85
C MET A 11 -11.09 4.90 -23.33
N ARG A 12 -11.88 4.33 -24.24
CA ARG A 12 -11.84 4.58 -25.69
C ARG A 12 -12.94 5.54 -26.16
N LEU A 13 -13.54 6.28 -25.22
CA LEU A 13 -14.62 7.24 -25.49
C LEU A 13 -15.88 6.60 -26.10
N GLY A 14 -16.09 5.29 -25.89
CA GLY A 14 -17.32 4.59 -26.26
C GLY A 14 -18.41 4.74 -25.21
N ILE A 15 -19.60 4.16 -25.49
CA ILE A 15 -20.75 4.17 -24.58
C ILE A 15 -20.86 2.80 -23.88
N PRO A 16 -20.43 2.68 -22.60
CA PRO A 16 -20.62 1.45 -21.83
C PRO A 16 -22.08 1.29 -21.36
N ASP A 17 -22.42 0.09 -20.86
CA ASP A 17 -23.72 -0.22 -20.26
C ASP A 17 -24.02 0.57 -18.96
N ARG A 18 -22.98 1.04 -18.27
CA ARG A 18 -23.03 2.07 -17.20
C ARG A 18 -21.66 2.72 -17.05
N VAL A 19 -21.59 3.85 -16.34
CA VAL A 19 -20.30 4.47 -15.97
C VAL A 19 -19.46 3.46 -15.14
N PRO A 20 -18.23 3.12 -15.57
CA PRO A 20 -17.33 2.30 -14.76
C PRO A 20 -16.79 3.07 -13.56
N VAL A 21 -16.59 2.39 -12.43
CA VAL A 21 -16.05 2.99 -11.21
C VAL A 21 -14.78 2.27 -10.79
N MET A 22 -13.72 3.02 -10.49
CA MET A 22 -12.51 2.53 -9.85
C MET A 22 -12.04 3.60 -8.86
N CYS A 23 -11.32 3.19 -7.81
CA CYS A 23 -10.85 4.10 -6.77
C CYS A 23 -9.46 3.67 -6.32
N GLN A 24 -8.54 4.64 -6.24
CA GLN A 24 -7.29 4.48 -5.52
C GLN A 24 -7.60 4.78 -4.05
N LEU A 25 -7.67 3.73 -3.24
CA LEU A 25 -7.98 3.87 -1.82
C LEU A 25 -6.74 4.37 -1.06
N SER A 26 -6.96 5.01 0.10
CA SER A 26 -5.85 5.34 1.01
C SER A 26 -5.24 4.06 1.58
N ILE A 27 -3.97 4.12 1.99
CA ILE A 27 -3.31 2.93 2.55
C ILE A 27 -4.00 2.43 3.82
N GLY A 28 -4.40 3.36 4.69
CA GLY A 28 -5.11 3.06 5.92
C GLY A 28 -6.41 2.32 5.67
N HIS A 29 -7.09 2.64 4.57
CA HIS A 29 -8.30 1.93 4.20
C HIS A 29 -8.02 0.48 3.78
N TYR A 30 -6.88 0.19 3.14
CA TYR A 30 -6.46 -1.20 2.92
C TYR A 30 -6.18 -1.91 4.24
N PHE A 31 -5.43 -1.30 5.15
CA PHE A 31 -5.09 -1.88 6.46
C PHE A 31 -6.34 -2.22 7.28
N LEU A 32 -7.30 -1.30 7.35
CA LEU A 32 -8.53 -1.48 8.11
C LEU A 32 -9.53 -2.44 7.47
N GLN A 33 -9.62 -2.49 6.13
CA GLN A 33 -10.76 -3.11 5.45
C GLN A 33 -10.44 -4.39 4.67
N ALA A 34 -9.17 -4.67 4.37
CA ALA A 34 -8.79 -5.85 3.60
C ALA A 34 -8.75 -7.14 4.42
N GLY A 35 -8.64 -7.04 5.76
CA GLY A 35 -8.49 -8.21 6.64
C GLY A 35 -7.15 -8.94 6.46
N ILE A 36 -6.12 -8.21 6.02
CA ILE A 36 -4.75 -8.70 5.81
C ILE A 36 -3.84 -7.88 6.73
N ASP A 37 -2.81 -8.50 7.30
CA ASP A 37 -1.86 -7.82 8.19
C ASP A 37 -1.21 -6.60 7.49
N PRO A 38 -1.14 -5.42 8.13
CA PRO A 38 -0.57 -4.21 7.52
C PRO A 38 0.86 -4.37 7.01
N LEU A 39 1.70 -5.19 7.66
CA LEU A 39 3.07 -5.42 7.21
C LEU A 39 3.11 -6.25 5.92
N GLU A 40 2.21 -7.23 5.78
CA GLU A 40 2.05 -7.98 4.54
C GLU A 40 1.57 -7.07 3.41
N ILE A 41 0.56 -6.22 3.67
CA ILE A 41 0.08 -5.24 2.68
C ILE A 41 1.20 -4.28 2.26
N TRP A 42 2.02 -3.82 3.21
CA TRP A 42 3.01 -2.79 2.91
C TRP A 42 4.30 -3.32 2.29
N PHE A 43 4.78 -4.50 2.68
CA PHE A 43 6.10 -5.00 2.27
C PHE A 43 6.07 -6.12 1.23
N THR A 44 4.94 -6.75 0.95
CA THR A 44 4.85 -7.84 -0.03
C THR A 44 3.95 -7.48 -1.21
N SER A 45 4.37 -7.88 -2.41
CA SER A 45 3.57 -7.66 -3.63
C SER A 45 2.27 -8.48 -3.57
N GLU A 46 2.36 -9.70 -3.03
CA GLU A 46 1.27 -10.64 -2.83
C GLU A 46 0.25 -10.10 -1.83
N GLY A 47 0.70 -9.58 -0.68
CA GLY A 47 -0.15 -8.97 0.33
C GLY A 47 -0.91 -7.77 -0.22
N PHE A 48 -0.22 -6.87 -0.94
CA PHE A 48 -0.86 -5.72 -1.55
C PHE A 48 -1.83 -6.09 -2.68
N ALA A 49 -1.44 -7.02 -3.57
CA ALA A 49 -2.31 -7.50 -4.64
C ALA A 49 -3.58 -8.17 -4.10
N ALA A 50 -3.46 -8.93 -3.01
CA ALA A 50 -4.59 -9.53 -2.32
C ALA A 50 -5.52 -8.45 -1.74
N ALA A 51 -4.98 -7.43 -1.07
CA ALA A 51 -5.78 -6.32 -0.53
C ALA A 51 -6.54 -5.55 -1.62
N LEU A 52 -5.87 -5.25 -2.74
CA LEU A 52 -6.47 -4.59 -3.90
C LEU A 52 -7.64 -5.41 -4.46
N ARG A 53 -7.44 -6.71 -4.65
CA ARG A 53 -8.49 -7.61 -5.14
C ARG A 53 -9.65 -7.71 -4.16
N THR A 54 -9.38 -7.90 -2.87
CA THR A 54 -10.40 -8.01 -1.82
C THR A 54 -11.31 -6.78 -1.81
N LEU A 55 -10.73 -5.58 -1.81
CA LEU A 55 -11.53 -4.35 -1.77
C LEU A 55 -12.21 -4.03 -3.09
N GLN A 56 -11.58 -4.34 -4.23
CA GLN A 56 -12.25 -4.24 -5.53
C GLN A 56 -13.51 -5.10 -5.58
N GLN A 57 -13.45 -6.34 -5.07
CA GLN A 57 -14.59 -7.24 -5.01
C GLN A 57 -15.65 -6.75 -4.01
N ARG A 58 -15.24 -6.35 -2.80
CA ARG A 58 -16.13 -5.86 -1.74
C ARG A 58 -16.94 -4.64 -2.18
N TYR A 59 -16.31 -3.70 -2.89
CA TYR A 59 -16.96 -2.48 -3.36
C TYR A 59 -17.52 -2.58 -4.78
N ARG A 60 -17.32 -3.73 -5.45
CA ARG A 60 -17.77 -3.98 -6.83
C ARG A 60 -17.25 -2.94 -7.82
N PHE A 61 -16.01 -2.47 -7.61
CA PHE A 61 -15.34 -1.60 -8.56
C PHE A 61 -15.06 -2.35 -9.87
N ASP A 62 -15.06 -1.63 -10.99
CA ASP A 62 -14.79 -2.16 -12.32
C ASP A 62 -13.29 -2.31 -12.61
N GLY A 63 -12.43 -1.73 -11.78
CA GLY A 63 -10.98 -1.76 -11.93
C GLY A 63 -10.22 -1.59 -10.61
N ILE A 64 -8.90 -1.79 -10.70
CA ILE A 64 -7.93 -1.61 -9.62
C ILE A 64 -6.93 -0.55 -10.09
N LEU A 65 -6.64 0.42 -9.22
CA LEU A 65 -5.54 1.37 -9.42
C LEU A 65 -4.40 0.99 -8.49
N VAL A 66 -3.27 0.57 -9.07
CA VAL A 66 -2.07 0.17 -8.31
C VAL A 66 -1.24 1.43 -8.06
N ASN A 67 -1.01 1.76 -6.78
CA ASN A 67 -0.36 3.02 -6.39
C ASN A 67 0.92 2.84 -5.55
N LEU A 68 1.27 1.60 -5.18
CA LEU A 68 2.52 1.32 -4.48
C LEU A 68 3.46 0.50 -5.37
N PRO A 69 4.75 0.85 -5.45
CA PRO A 69 5.73 -0.01 -6.10
C PRO A 69 6.04 -1.24 -5.24
N GLY A 70 6.69 -2.24 -5.83
CA GLY A 70 7.24 -3.37 -5.08
C GLY A 70 8.30 -2.93 -4.07
N ARG A 71 8.59 -3.80 -3.10
CA ARG A 71 9.66 -3.61 -2.09
C ARG A 71 10.69 -4.72 -2.26
N ASP A 72 11.85 -4.57 -1.61
CA ASP A 72 12.87 -5.63 -1.56
C ASP A 72 12.22 -6.95 -1.06
N PRO A 73 12.19 -8.03 -1.86
CA PRO A 73 11.63 -9.31 -1.44
C PRO A 73 12.33 -9.91 -0.21
N GLN A 74 13.54 -9.45 0.09
CA GLN A 74 14.33 -9.85 1.24
C GLN A 74 14.35 -8.78 2.35
N TRP A 75 13.37 -7.87 2.40
CA TRP A 75 13.33 -6.76 3.36
C TRP A 75 13.53 -7.21 4.81
N GLN A 76 13.10 -8.43 5.18
CA GLN A 76 13.26 -9.00 6.52
C GLN A 76 14.74 -9.12 6.93
N ARG A 77 15.70 -9.21 5.99
CA ARG A 77 17.13 -9.25 6.33
C ARG A 77 17.60 -7.97 7.03
N HIS A 78 16.94 -6.86 6.75
CA HIS A 78 17.23 -5.55 7.37
C HIS A 78 16.52 -5.36 8.71
N LEU A 79 15.56 -6.23 9.04
CA LEU A 79 14.77 -6.15 10.26
C LEU A 79 15.56 -6.67 11.46
N LEU A 80 15.49 -5.92 12.55
CA LEU A 80 16.04 -6.29 13.85
C LEU A 80 14.96 -6.81 14.80
N ALA A 81 13.82 -6.10 14.89
CA ALA A 81 12.71 -6.48 15.76
C ALA A 81 11.38 -5.87 15.27
N VAL A 82 10.27 -6.48 15.70
CA VAL A 82 8.91 -5.97 15.51
C VAL A 82 8.21 -5.95 16.87
N GLU A 83 7.69 -4.79 17.24
CA GLU A 83 7.01 -4.54 18.51
C GLU A 83 5.58 -4.09 18.21
N LYS A 84 4.58 -4.83 18.68
CA LYS A 84 3.17 -4.46 18.51
C LYS A 84 2.70 -3.62 19.70
N HIS A 85 2.08 -2.48 19.41
CA HIS A 85 1.45 -1.60 20.38
C HIS A 85 -0.03 -1.43 20.03
N ALA A 86 -0.79 -0.78 20.92
CA ALA A 86 -2.17 -0.44 20.62
C ALA A 86 -2.22 0.66 19.54
N GLY A 87 -2.79 0.36 18.37
CA GLY A 87 -2.94 1.31 17.26
C GLY A 87 -1.74 1.43 16.31
N GLU A 88 -0.60 0.83 16.64
CA GLU A 88 0.59 0.85 15.78
C GLU A 88 1.48 -0.38 15.96
N THR A 89 2.25 -0.68 14.93
CA THR A 89 3.38 -1.62 14.98
C THR A 89 4.68 -0.86 14.75
N ARG A 90 5.67 -1.07 15.61
CA ARG A 90 7.01 -0.49 15.48
C ARG A 90 8.00 -1.53 14.96
N MET A 91 8.68 -1.19 13.87
CA MET A 91 9.72 -2.01 13.26
C MET A 91 11.08 -1.37 13.51
N ARG A 92 12.00 -2.11 14.12
CA ARG A 92 13.38 -1.66 14.32
C ARG A 92 14.27 -2.28 13.25
N TRP A 93 15.10 -1.45 12.63
CA TRP A 93 16.01 -1.85 11.55
C TRP A 93 17.43 -2.04 12.08
N ARG A 94 18.22 -2.88 11.40
CA ARG A 94 19.62 -3.18 11.79
C ARG A 94 20.55 -1.97 11.72
N ASN A 95 20.19 -0.93 10.96
CA ASN A 95 20.94 0.32 10.87
C ASN A 95 20.64 1.29 12.03
N GLY A 96 19.85 0.88 13.02
CA GLY A 96 19.47 1.70 14.18
C GLY A 96 18.21 2.53 13.98
N ASN A 97 17.73 2.68 12.75
CA ASN A 97 16.51 3.42 12.43
C ASN A 97 15.26 2.60 12.77
N TYR A 98 14.08 3.21 12.70
CA TYR A 98 12.81 2.51 12.93
C TYR A 98 11.68 3.03 12.03
N THR A 99 10.68 2.18 11.81
CA THR A 99 9.42 2.54 11.14
C THR A 99 8.28 2.38 12.13
N VAL A 100 7.39 3.38 12.20
CA VAL A 100 6.08 3.25 12.85
C VAL A 100 5.06 2.95 11.77
N VAL A 101 4.28 1.88 11.94
CA VAL A 101 3.20 1.45 11.06
C VAL A 101 1.89 1.64 11.81
N PRO A 102 1.17 2.75 11.61
CA PRO A 102 -0.18 2.92 12.17
C PRO A 102 -1.14 1.89 11.57
N ASP A 103 -2.16 1.50 12.35
CA ASP A 103 -3.18 0.55 11.87
C ASP A 103 -4.06 1.15 10.75
N ASP A 104 -4.06 2.48 10.57
CA ASP A 104 -4.96 3.23 9.69
C ASP A 104 -4.28 4.30 8.83
N ASP A 105 -2.95 4.29 8.69
CA ASP A 105 -2.21 5.26 7.86
C ASP A 105 -0.89 4.70 7.30
N ASN A 106 -0.19 5.50 6.50
CA ASN A 106 1.11 5.16 5.93
C ASN A 106 2.17 4.90 7.01
N PRO A 107 3.03 3.90 6.79
CA PRO A 107 4.26 3.76 7.55
C PRO A 107 5.15 5.00 7.49
N HIS A 108 5.68 5.37 8.65
CA HIS A 108 6.56 6.51 8.85
C HIS A 108 7.96 6.05 9.26
N TYR A 109 8.96 6.38 8.45
CA TYR A 109 10.37 6.07 8.70
C TYR A 109 11.06 7.17 9.51
N TYR A 110 11.78 6.78 10.56
CA TYR A 110 12.50 7.65 11.46
C TYR A 110 13.96 7.21 11.61
N GLN A 111 14.84 8.19 11.76
CA GLN A 111 16.22 7.97 12.14
C GLN A 111 16.32 7.54 13.61
N ALA A 112 17.46 7.01 14.02
CA ALA A 112 17.71 6.58 15.40
C ALA A 112 17.47 7.69 16.46
N ASP A 113 17.67 8.95 16.08
CA ASP A 113 17.43 10.13 16.93
C ASP A 113 15.97 10.63 16.92
N GLY A 114 15.08 9.96 16.17
CA GLY A 114 13.67 10.32 16.02
C GLY A 114 13.40 11.39 14.95
N SER A 115 14.44 11.92 14.29
CA SER A 115 14.26 12.83 13.16
C SER A 115 13.73 12.10 11.92
N ARG A 116 13.14 12.86 11.00
CA ARG A 116 12.74 12.38 9.67
C ARG A 116 13.67 12.99 8.63
N TYR A 117 14.21 12.14 7.77
CA TYR A 117 14.97 12.58 6.60
C TYR A 117 14.02 12.77 5.42
N PHE A 118 14.08 13.95 4.81
CA PHE A 118 13.38 14.26 3.57
C PHE A 118 14.46 14.61 2.55
N PRO A 119 14.73 13.73 1.57
CA PRO A 119 15.79 13.99 0.59
C PRO A 119 15.44 15.23 -0.24
N GLU A 120 16.45 16.03 -0.58
CA GLU A 120 16.33 17.03 -1.62
C GLU A 120 16.39 16.35 -3.00
N PHE A 121 15.99 17.07 -4.06
CA PHE A 121 16.03 16.51 -5.41
C PHE A 121 17.44 16.09 -5.83
N ASP A 122 18.46 16.82 -5.39
CA ASP A 122 19.86 16.53 -5.72
C ASP A 122 20.40 15.29 -4.98
N ASP A 123 19.70 14.79 -3.95
CA ASP A 123 20.08 13.60 -3.18
C ASP A 123 19.54 12.28 -3.77
N ILE A 124 18.67 12.35 -4.78
CA ILE A 124 17.98 11.18 -5.34
C ILE A 124 18.71 10.70 -6.60
N ASP A 125 19.23 9.47 -6.56
CA ASP A 125 19.73 8.74 -7.74
C ASP A 125 18.55 8.04 -8.45
N PRO A 126 18.13 8.48 -9.65
CA PRO A 126 16.90 8.03 -10.32
C PRO A 126 16.95 6.61 -10.90
#